data_AF-A0A848AZ01-F1
#
_entry.id   AF-A0A848AZ01-F1
#
_cell.length_a   1.000
_cell.length_b   1.000
_cell.length_c   1.000
_cell.angle_alpha   90.00
_cell.angle_beta   90.00
_cell.angle_gamma   90.00
#
_symmetry.space_group_name_H-M   'P 1'
#
loop_
_entity.id
_entity.type
_entity.pdbx_description
1 polymer ?
#
loop_
_entity_poly.entity_id
_entity_poly.type
_entity_poly.pdbx_seq_one_letter_code
_entity_poly.pdbx_strand_id
1 'polypeptide(L)'
;MKFFFFLSLSLLVFSLSAADLHWKGKGDAFTREKPGSYIWWNLGLRLAPGTYQVKARIRADKGEAFTIQAVDASTGKSRWQKGVKCPKEYAELDFGEFHYDGSYLLRISDWNRPGFRVDSVTLTPVKLDEVPDAPAASCDTPDGWISLGKAAFSSDAADRREGKAALKVEVPPAAGRKWYDAGVLRPFPMKRASMISFWIRFDSEPIPFWVQIFTAEKGVAQKLNPAALGIRKGEWKFLELPVSTFHFRPKRSTVEGVRALQFSPDAGFQEPAIFRLDDILLEP
;
A
#
# COMPACT_ATOMS: atom_id res chain seq x y z
N MET A 1 -44.81 37.89 -3.26
CA MET A 1 -44.01 37.47 -2.07
C MET A 1 -44.57 36.13 -1.60
N LYS A 2 -43.88 35.00 -1.46
CA LYS A 2 -42.52 34.55 -1.75
C LYS A 2 -42.67 33.07 -2.16
N PHE A 3 -42.02 32.66 -3.25
CA PHE A 3 -41.88 31.25 -3.64
C PHE A 3 -41.01 30.51 -2.62
N PHE A 4 -41.46 29.36 -2.13
CA PHE A 4 -40.59 28.41 -1.44
C PHE A 4 -40.18 27.32 -2.42
N PHE A 5 -38.99 27.49 -2.99
CA PHE A 5 -38.30 26.51 -3.80
C PHE A 5 -37.58 25.56 -2.83
N PHE A 6 -38.15 24.37 -2.59
CA PHE A 6 -37.44 23.29 -1.93
C PHE A 6 -36.48 22.66 -2.95
N LEU A 7 -35.26 23.19 -3.00
CA LEU A 7 -34.13 22.55 -3.66
C LEU A 7 -33.18 22.07 -2.55
N SER A 8 -33.39 20.87 -2.05
CA SER A 8 -32.46 20.25 -1.10
C SER A 8 -31.75 19.08 -1.78
N LEU A 9 -30.49 19.36 -2.12
CA LEU A 9 -29.35 18.47 -2.02
C LEU A 9 -29.42 17.18 -2.86
N SER A 10 -29.07 17.35 -4.13
CA SER A 10 -28.37 16.35 -4.92
C SER A 10 -27.30 15.65 -4.08
N LEU A 11 -27.50 14.35 -3.80
CA LEU A 11 -26.43 13.43 -3.44
C LEU A 11 -25.37 13.46 -4.55
N LEU A 12 -24.36 14.31 -4.41
CA LEU A 12 -23.07 14.00 -5.02
C LEU A 12 -22.45 12.88 -4.18
N VAL A 13 -22.77 11.64 -4.56
CA VAL A 13 -21.90 10.51 -4.24
C VAL A 13 -20.60 10.82 -4.96
N PHE A 14 -19.62 11.37 -4.23
CA PHE A 14 -18.25 11.41 -4.70
C PHE A 14 -17.81 9.96 -4.89
N SER A 15 -17.95 9.45 -6.12
CA SER A 15 -17.26 8.26 -6.59
C SER A 15 -15.77 8.57 -6.57
N LEU A 16 -15.17 8.45 -5.38
CA LEU A 16 -13.74 8.50 -5.17
C LEU A 16 -13.12 7.31 -5.92
N SER A 17 -12.87 7.55 -7.21
CA SER A 17 -11.94 6.83 -8.08
C SER A 17 -12.05 5.30 -8.04
N ALA A 18 -13.15 4.77 -8.57
CA ALA A 18 -13.18 3.43 -9.15
C ALA A 18 -12.52 3.41 -10.54
N ALA A 19 -11.42 4.15 -10.72
CA ALA A 19 -10.69 4.19 -11.97
C ALA A 19 -10.02 2.83 -12.19
N ASP A 20 -10.06 2.35 -13.44
CA ASP A 20 -9.31 1.18 -13.83
C ASP A 20 -7.82 1.38 -13.52
N LEU A 21 -7.22 0.35 -12.94
CA LEU A 21 -5.80 0.35 -12.66
C LEU A 21 -5.09 -0.45 -13.72
N HIS A 22 -4.16 0.21 -14.38
CA HIS A 22 -3.46 -0.35 -15.51
C HIS A 22 -1.98 -0.48 -15.21
N TRP A 23 -1.48 -1.69 -15.32
CA TRP A 23 -0.09 -1.90 -15.65
C TRP A 23 0.06 -1.89 -17.17
N LYS A 24 0.92 -1.01 -17.67
CA LYS A 24 1.40 -1.08 -19.04
C LYS A 24 2.72 -1.83 -19.05
N GLY A 25 2.74 -2.93 -19.79
CA GLY A 25 3.97 -3.59 -20.17
C GLY A 25 4.81 -2.66 -21.02
N LYS A 26 6.10 -2.99 -21.15
CA LYS A 26 7.02 -2.17 -21.95
C LYS A 26 6.75 -2.23 -23.45
N GLY A 27 5.72 -2.94 -23.92
CA GLY A 27 5.39 -3.09 -25.35
C GLY A 27 6.43 -3.88 -26.17
N ASP A 28 7.66 -3.97 -25.68
CA ASP A 28 8.73 -4.73 -26.29
C ASP A 28 8.52 -6.23 -26.10
N ALA A 29 8.73 -6.97 -27.18
CA ALA A 29 8.75 -8.41 -27.20
C ALA A 29 9.94 -8.95 -26.39
N PHE A 30 9.85 -8.90 -25.06
CA PHE A 30 10.88 -9.44 -24.20
C PHE A 30 10.59 -10.90 -23.89
N THR A 31 11.16 -11.80 -24.70
CA THR A 31 11.13 -13.23 -24.41
C THR A 31 12.30 -13.57 -23.49
N ARG A 32 12.03 -14.19 -22.34
CA ARG A 32 13.10 -14.72 -21.47
C ARG A 32 13.57 -16.07 -21.98
N GLU A 33 14.80 -16.47 -21.71
CA GLU A 33 15.32 -17.81 -22.07
C GLU A 33 14.93 -18.90 -21.05
N LYS A 34 14.52 -18.50 -19.84
CA LYS A 34 14.13 -19.39 -18.75
C LYS A 34 12.77 -18.95 -18.19
N PRO A 35 11.99 -19.88 -17.60
CA PRO A 35 10.79 -19.51 -16.86
C PRO A 35 11.09 -18.45 -15.81
N GLY A 36 10.18 -17.51 -15.67
CA GLY A 36 10.33 -16.40 -14.74
C GLY A 36 9.22 -15.39 -14.91
N SER A 37 9.18 -14.41 -14.02
CA SER A 37 8.16 -13.36 -14.04
C SER A 37 8.35 -12.43 -15.25
N TYR A 38 7.29 -12.27 -16.04
CA TYR A 38 7.07 -11.27 -17.09
C TYR A 38 6.40 -10.02 -16.55
N ILE A 39 5.47 -10.21 -15.62
CA ILE A 39 4.73 -9.18 -14.90
C ILE A 39 5.21 -9.24 -13.46
N TRP A 40 5.74 -8.12 -12.99
CA TRP A 40 5.98 -7.85 -11.57
C TRP A 40 5.42 -6.47 -11.25
N TRP A 41 4.10 -6.42 -11.07
CA TRP A 41 3.39 -5.18 -10.85
C TRP A 41 3.10 -4.99 -9.36
N ASN A 42 3.95 -4.18 -8.72
CA ASN A 42 3.65 -3.57 -7.43
C ASN A 42 2.85 -2.30 -7.71
N LEU A 43 1.60 -2.24 -7.26
CA LEU A 43 0.65 -1.17 -7.60
C LEU A 43 1.13 0.25 -7.27
N GLY A 44 2.05 0.42 -6.32
CA GLY A 44 2.52 1.74 -5.87
C GLY A 44 1.44 2.56 -5.13
N LEU A 45 0.29 1.95 -4.90
CA LEU A 45 -0.89 2.45 -4.19
C LEU A 45 -1.58 1.29 -3.44
N ARG A 46 -2.63 1.62 -2.70
CA ARG A 46 -3.45 0.62 -2.00
C ARG A 46 -4.86 0.59 -2.60
N LEU A 47 -5.27 -0.59 -3.08
CA LEU A 47 -6.65 -0.81 -3.51
C LEU A 47 -7.60 -0.72 -2.31
N ALA A 48 -8.82 -0.26 -2.55
CA ALA A 48 -9.91 -0.51 -1.61
C ALA A 48 -10.22 -2.03 -1.59
N PRO A 49 -10.60 -2.60 -0.45
CA PRO A 49 -11.12 -3.97 -0.44
C PRO A 49 -12.32 -4.11 -1.37
N GLY A 50 -12.48 -5.28 -1.98
CA GLY A 50 -13.56 -5.56 -2.92
C GLY A 50 -13.18 -6.56 -4.02
N THR A 51 -14.13 -6.78 -4.92
CA THR A 51 -13.99 -7.65 -6.09
C THR A 51 -13.53 -6.86 -7.30
N TYR A 52 -12.49 -7.36 -7.96
CA TYR A 52 -11.89 -6.78 -9.15
C TYR A 52 -11.90 -7.78 -10.30
N GLN A 53 -12.34 -7.31 -11.46
CA GLN A 53 -12.19 -8.01 -12.73
C GLN A 53 -10.75 -7.85 -13.22
N VAL A 54 -10.14 -8.97 -13.62
CA VAL A 54 -8.78 -8.99 -14.17
C VAL A 54 -8.86 -9.20 -15.67
N LYS A 55 -8.28 -8.27 -16.42
CA LYS A 55 -8.09 -8.40 -17.86
C LYS A 55 -6.63 -8.19 -18.22
N ALA A 56 -6.17 -8.80 -19.28
CA ALA A 56 -4.84 -8.52 -19.81
C ALA A 56 -4.81 -8.60 -21.32
N ARG A 57 -4.03 -7.73 -21.96
CA ARG A 57 -3.79 -7.78 -23.40
C ARG A 57 -2.52 -8.57 -23.67
N ILE A 58 -2.68 -9.77 -24.22
CA ILE A 58 -1.60 -10.76 -24.31
C ILE A 58 -1.64 -11.44 -25.68
N ARG A 59 -0.47 -11.83 -26.16
CA ARG A 59 -0.32 -12.87 -27.20
C ARG A 59 0.72 -13.90 -26.79
N ALA A 60 0.67 -15.06 -27.44
CA ALA A 60 1.63 -16.12 -27.25
C ALA A 60 2.10 -16.69 -28.58
N ASP A 61 3.37 -17.08 -28.68
CA ASP A 61 3.92 -17.67 -29.90
C ASP A 61 3.26 -19.03 -30.21
N LYS A 62 2.81 -19.73 -29.16
CA LYS A 62 2.05 -20.98 -29.20
C LYS A 62 0.73 -20.80 -28.46
N GLY A 63 -0.31 -21.57 -28.82
CA GLY A 63 -1.64 -21.52 -28.21
C GLY A 63 -1.71 -22.08 -26.78
N GLU A 64 -0.78 -21.69 -25.93
CA GLU A 64 -0.61 -22.12 -24.54
C GLU A 64 -1.41 -21.20 -23.60
N ALA A 65 -1.66 -21.68 -22.37
CA ALA A 65 -2.33 -20.90 -21.35
C ALA A 65 -1.35 -19.96 -20.64
N PHE A 66 -1.66 -18.67 -20.60
CA PHE A 66 -0.98 -17.72 -19.72
C PHE A 66 -1.68 -17.69 -18.38
N THR A 67 -0.90 -17.70 -17.31
CA THR A 67 -1.41 -17.66 -15.94
C THR A 67 -1.06 -16.34 -15.27
N ILE A 68 -2.05 -15.66 -14.70
CA ILE A 68 -1.85 -14.49 -13.81
C ILE A 68 -2.14 -14.90 -12.37
N GLN A 69 -1.39 -14.30 -11.44
CA GLN A 69 -1.57 -14.46 -10.00
C GLN A 69 -1.71 -13.10 -9.31
N ALA A 70 -2.61 -13.05 -8.33
CA ALA A 70 -2.61 -12.04 -7.27
C ALA A 70 -1.83 -12.61 -6.09
N VAL A 71 -0.75 -11.94 -5.71
CA VAL A 71 0.22 -12.46 -4.74
C VAL A 71 0.36 -11.47 -3.58
N ASP A 72 0.54 -12.02 -2.40
CA ASP A 72 1.02 -11.29 -1.23
C ASP A 72 2.50 -10.94 -1.43
N ALA A 73 2.79 -9.66 -1.65
CA ALA A 73 4.13 -9.18 -1.97
C ALA A 73 5.13 -9.46 -0.85
N SER A 74 4.69 -9.49 0.41
CA SER A 74 5.54 -9.72 1.58
C SER A 74 5.91 -11.19 1.74
N THR A 75 4.97 -12.11 1.49
CA THR A 75 5.19 -13.56 1.70
C THR A 75 5.47 -14.34 0.42
N GLY A 76 5.16 -13.77 -0.75
CA GLY A 76 5.17 -14.47 -2.03
C GLY A 76 4.01 -15.45 -2.20
N LYS A 77 3.08 -15.56 -1.24
CA LYS A 77 1.96 -16.50 -1.30
C LYS A 77 0.92 -16.03 -2.32
N SER A 78 0.62 -16.91 -3.29
CA SER A 78 -0.51 -16.69 -4.21
C SER A 78 -1.83 -16.73 -3.44
N ARG A 79 -2.66 -15.71 -3.65
CA ARG A 79 -4.01 -15.55 -3.06
C ARG A 79 -5.10 -15.85 -4.08
N TRP A 80 -4.79 -15.68 -5.37
CA TRP A 80 -5.66 -16.01 -6.48
C TRP A 80 -4.80 -16.29 -7.72
N GLN A 81 -5.28 -17.18 -8.59
CA GLN A 81 -4.60 -17.54 -9.82
C GLN A 81 -5.62 -17.97 -10.89
N LYS A 82 -5.43 -17.51 -12.13
CA LYS A 82 -6.19 -18.02 -13.28
C LYS A 82 -5.30 -18.15 -14.50
N GLY A 83 -5.54 -19.22 -15.27
CA GLY A 83 -4.96 -19.44 -16.59
C GLY A 83 -5.99 -19.27 -17.70
N VAL A 84 -5.60 -18.61 -18.79
CA VAL A 84 -6.42 -18.41 -20.00
C VAL A 84 -5.60 -18.73 -21.24
N LYS A 85 -6.19 -19.43 -22.21
CA LYS A 85 -5.53 -19.78 -23.47
C LYS A 85 -5.24 -18.52 -24.29
N CYS A 86 -3.99 -18.34 -24.68
CA CYS A 86 -3.57 -17.16 -25.43
C CYS A 86 -3.60 -17.41 -26.95
N PRO A 87 -4.09 -16.45 -27.75
CA PRO A 87 -3.97 -16.48 -29.20
C PRO A 87 -2.58 -16.04 -29.67
N LYS A 88 -2.30 -16.25 -30.96
CA LYS A 88 -1.06 -15.81 -31.63
C LYS A 88 -0.97 -14.29 -31.81
N GLU A 89 -2.13 -13.65 -31.94
CA GLU A 89 -2.27 -12.20 -32.04
C GLU A 89 -2.60 -11.61 -30.68
N TYR A 90 -2.37 -10.30 -30.50
CA TYR A 90 -2.75 -9.63 -29.27
C TYR A 90 -4.28 -9.62 -29.14
N ALA A 91 -4.78 -10.22 -28.06
CA ALA A 91 -6.18 -10.16 -27.68
C ALA A 91 -6.29 -9.68 -26.24
N GLU A 92 -7.41 -9.02 -25.94
CA GLU A 92 -7.82 -8.81 -24.56
C GLU A 92 -8.42 -10.10 -24.02
N LEU A 93 -7.83 -10.61 -22.95
CA LEU A 93 -8.22 -11.85 -22.30
C LEU A 93 -8.79 -11.55 -20.93
N ASP A 94 -9.91 -12.19 -20.63
CA ASP A 94 -10.60 -12.12 -19.35
C ASP A 94 -10.14 -13.26 -18.44
N PHE A 95 -9.50 -12.91 -17.32
CA PHE A 95 -9.02 -13.87 -16.33
C PHE A 95 -10.03 -14.11 -15.20
N GLY A 96 -11.21 -13.51 -15.28
CA GLY A 96 -12.25 -13.52 -14.26
C GLY A 96 -11.97 -12.56 -13.11
N GLU A 97 -12.76 -12.74 -12.07
CA GLU A 97 -12.75 -11.89 -10.88
C GLU A 97 -11.89 -12.47 -9.76
N PHE A 98 -11.29 -11.60 -8.97
CA PHE A 98 -10.75 -11.94 -7.66
C PHE A 98 -11.24 -10.98 -6.60
N HIS A 99 -11.40 -11.48 -5.39
CA HIS A 99 -11.72 -10.66 -4.22
C HIS A 99 -10.44 -10.31 -3.46
N TYR A 100 -10.31 -9.04 -3.11
CA TYR A 100 -9.21 -8.47 -2.39
C TYR A 100 -9.69 -7.92 -1.04
N ASP A 101 -9.21 -8.49 0.06
CA ASP A 101 -9.66 -8.16 1.42
C ASP A 101 -8.91 -6.97 2.06
N GLY A 102 -7.88 -6.43 1.39
CA GLY A 102 -7.05 -5.37 1.93
C GLY A 102 -6.10 -5.81 3.05
N SER A 103 -5.93 -7.10 3.34
CA SER A 103 -5.10 -7.61 4.44
C SER A 103 -3.62 -7.78 4.10
N TYR A 104 -3.24 -7.71 2.81
CA TYR A 104 -1.88 -7.98 2.35
C TYR A 104 -1.44 -7.04 1.22
N LEU A 105 -0.14 -6.82 1.03
CA LEU A 105 0.39 -6.05 -0.11
C LEU A 105 0.12 -6.75 -1.43
N LEU A 106 -0.78 -6.22 -2.26
CA LEU A 106 -1.11 -6.83 -3.53
C LEU A 106 0.02 -6.58 -4.55
N ARG A 107 0.52 -7.68 -5.11
CA ARG A 107 1.32 -7.69 -6.33
C ARG A 107 0.62 -8.55 -7.36
N ILE A 108 0.50 -8.04 -8.59
CA ILE A 108 0.14 -8.90 -9.72
C ILE A 108 1.42 -9.45 -10.32
N SER A 109 1.49 -10.77 -10.43
CA SER A 109 2.65 -11.42 -11.03
C SER A 109 2.28 -12.63 -11.86
N ASP A 110 3.25 -13.09 -12.63
CA ASP A 110 3.16 -14.34 -13.36
C ASP A 110 4.46 -15.15 -13.20
N TRP A 111 4.39 -16.43 -13.59
CA TRP A 111 5.54 -17.36 -13.58
C TRP A 111 5.50 -18.27 -14.81
N ASN A 112 5.12 -17.71 -15.95
CA ASN A 112 4.95 -18.48 -17.17
C ASN A 112 6.30 -18.84 -17.82
N ARG A 113 6.27 -19.85 -18.69
CA ARG A 113 7.42 -20.20 -19.53
C ARG A 113 7.64 -19.13 -20.61
N PRO A 114 8.82 -19.11 -21.24
CA PRO A 114 9.06 -18.34 -22.46
C PRO A 114 8.01 -18.50 -23.55
N GLY A 115 7.70 -17.40 -24.25
CA GLY A 115 6.81 -17.40 -25.43
C GLY A 115 5.57 -16.51 -25.32
N PHE A 116 5.40 -15.75 -24.22
CA PHE A 116 4.31 -14.80 -24.05
C PHE A 116 4.78 -13.36 -24.20
N ARG A 117 3.90 -12.49 -24.70
CA ARG A 117 4.11 -11.05 -24.76
C ARG A 117 2.91 -10.36 -24.14
N VAL A 118 3.14 -9.64 -23.06
CA VAL A 118 2.09 -8.97 -22.27
C VAL A 118 2.19 -7.47 -22.54
N ASP A 119 1.13 -6.91 -23.11
CA ASP A 119 1.03 -5.48 -23.37
C ASP A 119 0.47 -4.72 -22.17
N SER A 120 -0.55 -5.26 -21.51
CA SER A 120 -1.12 -4.64 -20.31
C SER A 120 -1.84 -5.64 -19.42
N VAL A 121 -1.99 -5.26 -18.15
CA VAL A 121 -2.90 -5.88 -17.19
C VAL A 121 -3.76 -4.79 -16.58
N THR A 122 -5.06 -5.02 -16.53
CA THR A 122 -6.05 -4.10 -16.00
C THR A 122 -6.78 -4.76 -14.84
N LEU A 123 -6.90 -4.03 -13.72
CA LEU A 123 -7.80 -4.34 -12.63
C LEU A 123 -8.94 -3.34 -12.65
N THR A 124 -10.15 -3.83 -12.90
CA THR A 124 -11.37 -3.02 -12.90
C THR A 124 -12.19 -3.36 -11.66
N PRO A 125 -12.49 -2.39 -10.78
CA PRO A 125 -13.38 -2.66 -9.64
C PRO A 125 -14.77 -3.04 -10.14
N VAL A 126 -15.26 -4.20 -9.71
CA VAL A 126 -16.65 -4.66 -9.96
C VAL A 126 -17.55 -4.26 -8.81
N LYS A 127 -17.07 -4.49 -7.58
CA LYS A 127 -17.76 -4.12 -6.35
C LYS A 127 -16.73 -3.83 -5.27
N LEU A 128 -16.81 -2.66 -4.65
CA LEU A 128 -15.97 -2.33 -3.50
C LEU A 128 -16.69 -2.66 -2.20
N ASP A 129 -15.93 -3.11 -1.21
CA ASP A 129 -16.47 -3.31 0.13
C ASP A 129 -16.64 -1.96 0.81
N GLU A 130 -17.73 -1.81 1.57
CA GLU A 130 -17.90 -0.66 2.44
C GLU A 130 -16.96 -0.82 3.64
N VAL A 131 -16.05 0.14 3.80
CA VAL A 131 -15.17 0.19 4.95
C VAL A 131 -15.38 1.52 5.67
N PRO A 132 -15.85 1.52 6.93
CA PRO A 132 -16.11 2.75 7.66
C PRO A 132 -14.80 3.50 7.96
N ASP A 133 -14.88 4.81 8.12
CA ASP A 133 -13.73 5.62 8.52
C ASP A 133 -13.18 5.13 9.87
N ALA A 134 -11.86 4.90 9.90
CA ALA A 134 -11.12 4.53 11.09
C ALA A 134 -10.06 5.62 11.34
N PRO A 135 -10.41 6.70 12.06
CA PRO A 135 -9.48 7.82 12.27
C PRO A 135 -8.29 7.42 13.13
N ALA A 136 -8.38 6.34 13.89
CA ALA A 136 -7.29 5.84 14.72
C ALA A 136 -6.88 4.42 14.32
N ALA A 137 -5.58 4.14 14.41
CA ALA A 137 -5.01 2.82 14.26
C ALA A 137 -4.41 2.35 15.58
N SER A 138 -4.99 1.29 16.17
CA SER A 138 -4.48 0.70 17.40
C SER A 138 -3.09 0.09 17.20
N CYS A 139 -2.20 0.38 18.15
CA CYS A 139 -0.89 -0.24 18.32
C CYS A 139 -0.89 -1.32 19.43
N ASP A 140 -2.07 -1.62 20.01
CA ASP A 140 -2.20 -2.54 21.14
C ASP A 140 -1.97 -4.01 20.74
N THR A 141 -2.23 -4.34 19.48
CA THR A 141 -2.09 -5.70 18.94
C THR A 141 -1.37 -5.66 17.59
N PRO A 142 -0.67 -6.75 17.22
CA PRO A 142 -0.10 -6.90 15.88
C PRO A 142 -1.17 -7.06 14.78
N ASP A 143 -2.43 -7.28 15.12
CA ASP A 143 -3.48 -7.60 14.15
C ASP A 143 -3.74 -6.43 13.20
N GLY A 144 -3.83 -6.75 11.91
CA GLY A 144 -4.01 -5.76 10.85
C GLY A 144 -2.76 -4.95 10.52
N TRP A 145 -1.63 -5.17 11.19
CA TRP A 145 -0.33 -4.67 10.75
C TRP A 145 0.28 -5.62 9.71
N ILE A 146 0.99 -5.05 8.73
CA ILE A 146 1.62 -5.77 7.62
C ILE A 146 3.12 -5.50 7.67
N SER A 147 3.92 -6.56 7.61
CA SER A 147 5.37 -6.47 7.54
C SER A 147 5.82 -6.04 6.16
N LEU A 148 6.80 -5.15 6.11
CA LEU A 148 7.52 -4.75 4.91
C LEU A 148 8.93 -5.34 4.93
N GLY A 149 9.27 -6.04 3.85
CA GLY A 149 10.52 -6.78 3.73
C GLY A 149 10.67 -7.82 4.84
N LYS A 150 11.79 -7.75 5.57
CA LYS A 150 12.12 -8.66 6.68
C LYS A 150 11.84 -8.08 8.07
N ALA A 151 11.00 -7.05 8.16
CA ALA A 151 10.66 -6.48 9.45
C ALA A 151 9.87 -7.47 10.31
N ALA A 152 10.18 -7.49 11.61
CA ALA A 152 9.37 -8.15 12.61
C ALA A 152 8.64 -7.09 13.42
N PHE A 153 7.45 -7.41 13.93
CA PHE A 153 6.74 -6.55 14.85
C PHE A 153 5.94 -7.36 15.87
N SER A 154 5.76 -6.78 17.04
CA SER A 154 5.00 -7.34 18.15
C SER A 154 4.38 -6.23 19.00
N SER A 155 3.38 -6.57 19.81
CA SER A 155 2.85 -5.68 20.84
C SER A 155 3.71 -5.75 22.10
N ASP A 156 4.00 -4.60 22.70
CA ASP A 156 4.74 -4.47 23.96
C ASP A 156 3.89 -3.71 24.98
N ALA A 157 3.38 -4.42 25.99
CA ALA A 157 2.55 -3.84 27.03
C ALA A 157 3.37 -3.12 28.11
N ALA A 158 4.67 -3.40 28.25
CA ALA A 158 5.46 -2.83 29.34
C ALA A 158 5.93 -1.40 29.03
N ASP A 159 6.22 -1.12 27.76
CA ASP A 159 6.74 0.17 27.30
C ASP A 159 5.84 0.76 26.22
N ARG A 160 4.86 1.55 26.68
CA ARG A 160 3.81 2.19 25.88
C ARG A 160 3.58 3.63 26.32
N ARG A 161 2.90 4.42 25.49
CA ARG A 161 2.45 5.77 25.83
C ARG A 161 0.98 5.82 26.18
N GLU A 162 0.15 5.23 25.34
CA GLU A 162 -1.30 5.23 25.51
C GLU A 162 -1.84 3.80 25.43
N GLY A 163 -3.12 3.63 25.75
CA GLY A 163 -3.78 2.33 25.61
C GLY A 163 -3.17 1.20 26.43
N LYS A 164 -3.09 0.01 25.83
CA LYS A 164 -2.69 -1.26 26.47
C LYS A 164 -1.30 -1.73 26.06
N ALA A 165 -0.83 -1.37 24.87
CA ALA A 165 0.51 -1.70 24.39
C ALA A 165 0.94 -0.77 23.25
N ALA A 166 2.25 -0.72 23.00
CA ALA A 166 2.81 -0.12 21.80
C ALA A 166 3.21 -1.19 20.77
N LEU A 167 3.27 -0.81 19.50
CA LEU A 167 3.78 -1.67 18.45
C LEU A 167 5.30 -1.53 18.39
N LYS A 168 6.03 -2.56 18.82
CA LYS A 168 7.48 -2.67 18.61
C LYS A 168 7.76 -3.19 17.22
N VAL A 169 8.62 -2.50 16.49
CA VAL A 169 9.06 -2.84 15.14
C VAL A 169 10.57 -2.99 15.13
N GLU A 170 11.03 -4.12 14.59
CA GLU A 170 12.44 -4.43 14.41
C GLU A 170 12.72 -4.68 12.94
N VAL A 171 13.68 -3.93 12.40
CA VAL A 171 14.04 -4.01 10.99
C VAL A 171 15.52 -4.39 10.88
N PRO A 172 15.85 -5.60 10.37
CA PRO A 172 17.23 -6.05 10.26
C PRO A 172 17.99 -5.24 9.21
N PRO A 173 19.32 -5.10 9.32
CA PRO A 173 20.13 -4.41 8.32
C PRO A 173 20.09 -5.15 6.98
N ALA A 174 20.07 -4.38 5.88
CA ALA A 174 20.21 -4.94 4.54
C ALA A 174 20.80 -3.90 3.57
N ALA A 175 21.93 -4.24 2.97
CA ALA A 175 22.61 -3.42 1.97
C ALA A 175 21.76 -3.29 0.69
N GLY A 176 21.72 -2.10 0.10
CA GLY A 176 21.07 -1.84 -1.19
C GLY A 176 19.54 -1.93 -1.19
N ARG A 177 18.90 -2.16 -0.04
CA ARG A 177 17.44 -2.15 0.08
C ARG A 177 16.88 -0.74 -0.13
N LYS A 178 15.61 -0.67 -0.51
CA LYS A 178 14.88 0.60 -0.58
C LYS A 178 14.08 0.80 0.70
N TRP A 179 13.90 2.06 1.12
CA TRP A 179 13.20 2.38 2.37
C TRP A 179 11.78 1.81 2.40
N TYR A 180 11.10 1.77 1.25
CA TYR A 180 9.71 1.31 1.19
C TYR A 180 9.54 -0.21 1.35
N ASP A 181 10.64 -0.96 1.42
CA ASP A 181 10.68 -2.42 1.65
C ASP A 181 11.18 -2.75 3.06
N ALA A 182 10.90 -1.86 4.02
CA ALA A 182 11.38 -1.97 5.39
C ALA A 182 10.39 -1.32 6.37
N GLY A 183 10.09 -1.99 7.48
CA GLY A 183 9.20 -1.47 8.52
C GLY A 183 7.81 -2.07 8.45
N VAL A 184 6.78 -1.24 8.68
CA VAL A 184 5.41 -1.72 8.83
C VAL A 184 4.41 -0.84 8.09
N LEU A 185 3.29 -1.46 7.71
CA LEU A 185 2.16 -0.80 7.09
C LEU A 185 0.88 -1.16 7.85
N ARG A 186 0.02 -0.17 8.08
CA ARG A 186 -1.31 -0.37 8.64
C ARG A 186 -2.36 0.04 7.62
N PRO A 187 -3.19 -0.89 7.11
CA PRO A 187 -4.39 -0.54 6.37
C PRO A 187 -5.43 0.01 7.32
N PHE A 188 -5.85 1.25 7.09
CA PHE A 188 -7.01 1.83 7.75
C PHE A 188 -7.57 2.94 6.86
N PRO A 189 -8.86 2.86 6.50
CA PRO A 189 -9.45 3.83 5.59
C PRO A 189 -9.83 5.10 6.33
N MET A 190 -9.61 6.23 5.66
CA MET A 190 -10.18 7.49 6.08
C MET A 190 -10.54 8.31 4.84
N LYS A 191 -11.77 8.79 4.76
CA LYS A 191 -12.27 9.60 3.64
C LYS A 191 -11.44 10.85 3.44
N ARG A 192 -11.06 11.52 4.53
CA ARG A 192 -10.32 12.77 4.50
C ARG A 192 -9.43 12.89 5.74
N ALA A 193 -8.21 13.37 5.57
CA ALA A 193 -7.33 13.76 6.66
C ALA A 193 -6.60 15.07 6.36
N SER A 194 -6.39 15.90 7.38
CA SER A 194 -5.54 17.11 7.38
C SER A 194 -4.25 16.92 8.19
N MET A 195 -4.26 16.02 9.16
CA MET A 195 -3.14 15.77 10.08
C MET A 195 -2.94 14.28 10.29
N ILE A 196 -1.69 13.87 10.49
CA ILE A 196 -1.33 12.56 11.04
C ILE A 196 -0.55 12.82 12.32
N SER A 197 -0.97 12.21 13.43
CA SER A 197 -0.26 12.27 14.69
C SER A 197 0.01 10.87 15.24
N PHE A 198 1.12 10.73 15.96
CA PHE A 198 1.53 9.48 16.60
C PHE A 198 2.66 9.70 17.60
N TRP A 199 2.81 8.78 18.53
CA TRP A 199 4.00 8.64 19.36
C TRP A 199 5.02 7.71 18.71
N ILE A 200 6.30 8.08 18.82
CA ILE A 200 7.42 7.25 18.40
C ILE A 200 8.52 7.21 19.46
N ARG A 201 9.16 6.05 19.64
CA ARG A 201 10.36 5.87 20.47
C ARG A 201 11.34 4.98 19.74
N PHE A 202 12.61 5.37 19.67
CA PHE A 202 13.67 4.52 19.14
C PHE A 202 14.37 3.76 20.27
N ASP A 203 14.45 2.44 20.16
CA ASP A 203 15.30 1.59 21.02
C ASP A 203 16.74 1.57 20.53
N SER A 204 16.91 1.58 19.21
CA SER A 204 18.21 1.73 18.55
C SER A 204 18.60 3.20 18.49
N GLU A 205 19.79 3.49 17.94
CA GLU A 205 20.09 4.87 17.56
C GLU A 205 19.01 5.42 16.60
N PRO A 206 18.48 6.63 16.83
CA PRO A 206 17.49 7.22 15.94
C PRO A 206 18.06 7.42 14.55
N ILE A 207 17.36 6.90 13.55
CA ILE A 207 17.74 7.03 12.13
C ILE A 207 16.63 7.73 11.35
N PRO A 208 16.95 8.42 10.24
CA PRO A 208 15.94 8.97 9.36
C PRO A 208 14.87 7.93 9.04
N PHE A 209 13.62 8.34 9.06
CA PHE A 209 12.49 7.46 8.80
C PHE A 209 11.45 8.15 7.93
N TRP A 210 10.66 7.35 7.24
CA TRP A 210 9.67 7.75 6.28
C TRP A 210 8.29 7.42 6.83
N VAL A 211 7.38 8.38 6.72
CA VAL A 211 5.95 8.16 6.85
C VAL A 211 5.35 8.29 5.47
N GLN A 212 4.61 7.28 5.01
CA GLN A 212 3.96 7.29 3.71
C GLN A 212 2.46 7.12 3.86
N ILE A 213 1.71 8.00 3.20
CA ILE A 213 0.25 7.92 3.05
C ILE A 213 -0.05 7.21 1.74
N PHE A 214 -0.80 6.12 1.81
CA PHE A 214 -1.39 5.50 0.62
C PHE A 214 -2.82 5.98 0.44
N THR A 215 -3.11 6.49 -0.75
CA THR A 215 -4.43 6.90 -1.20
C THR A 215 -4.90 6.02 -2.36
N ALA A 216 -6.13 6.22 -2.81
CA ALA A 216 -6.64 5.62 -4.04
C ALA A 216 -5.85 6.06 -5.29
N GLU A 217 -5.25 7.26 -5.29
CA GLU A 217 -4.57 7.82 -6.47
C GLU A 217 -3.07 7.52 -6.48
N LYS A 218 -2.43 7.54 -5.31
CA LYS A 218 -0.97 7.46 -5.17
C LYS A 218 -0.52 7.22 -3.72
N GLY A 219 0.71 6.77 -3.56
CA GLY A 219 1.47 6.91 -2.31
C GLY A 219 2.25 8.22 -2.27
N VAL A 220 2.23 8.94 -1.14
CA VAL A 220 3.07 10.13 -0.90
C VAL A 220 3.81 9.99 0.41
N ALA A 221 5.12 10.17 0.38
CA ALA A 221 6.00 9.96 1.53
C ALA A 221 6.62 11.27 2.02
N GLN A 222 6.87 11.32 3.33
CA GLN A 222 7.61 12.37 4.00
C GLN A 222 8.78 11.74 4.76
N LYS A 223 10.00 12.24 4.50
CA LYS A 223 11.19 11.86 5.25
C LYS A 223 11.30 12.73 6.49
N LEU A 224 11.53 12.11 7.62
CA LEU A 224 11.71 12.74 8.91
C LEU A 224 13.14 12.51 9.38
N ASN A 225 13.78 13.58 9.87
CA ASN A 225 15.11 13.53 10.45
C ASN A 225 14.99 13.59 11.98
N PRO A 226 15.23 12.49 12.72
CA PRO A 226 15.07 12.44 14.16
C PRO A 226 15.81 13.54 14.92
N ALA A 227 17.04 13.86 14.51
CA ALA A 227 17.84 14.89 15.17
C ALA A 227 17.19 16.28 15.06
N ALA A 228 16.66 16.61 13.88
CA ALA A 228 15.95 17.88 13.66
C ALA A 228 14.61 17.98 14.42
N LEU A 229 14.03 16.83 14.77
CA LEU A 229 12.79 16.73 15.55
C LEU A 229 13.03 16.59 17.06
N GLY A 230 14.30 16.57 17.49
CA GLY A 230 14.68 16.37 18.89
C GLY A 230 14.31 14.99 19.42
N ILE A 231 14.24 13.98 18.56
CA ILE A 231 14.01 12.58 18.95
C ILE A 231 15.31 12.00 19.47
N ARG A 232 15.26 11.38 20.65
CA ARG A 232 16.40 10.72 21.31
C ARG A 232 16.11 9.25 21.54
N LYS A 233 17.17 8.45 21.60
CA LYS A 233 17.10 7.03 21.94
C LYS A 233 16.46 6.86 23.32
N GLY A 234 15.54 5.91 23.43
CA GLY A 234 14.87 5.57 24.68
C GLY A 234 13.81 6.57 25.13
N GLU A 235 13.62 7.68 24.42
CA GLU A 235 12.61 8.69 24.73
C GLU A 235 11.46 8.60 23.73
N TRP A 236 10.24 8.76 24.25
CA TRP A 236 9.07 8.90 23.41
C TRP A 236 8.90 10.34 22.96
N LYS A 237 8.52 10.51 21.70
CA LYS A 237 8.22 11.79 21.09
C LYS A 237 6.85 11.74 20.42
N PHE A 238 6.00 12.71 20.72
CA PHE A 238 4.79 12.95 19.94
C PHE A 238 5.13 13.76 18.70
N LEU A 239 4.61 13.34 17.55
CA LEU A 239 4.79 14.02 16.28
C LEU A 239 3.43 14.34 15.67
N GLU A 240 3.30 15.55 15.14
CA GLU A 240 2.18 16.00 14.34
C GLU A 240 2.70 16.34 12.95
N LEU A 241 2.13 15.70 11.94
CA LEU A 241 2.52 15.84 10.55
C LEU A 241 1.32 16.38 9.75
N PRO A 242 1.23 17.70 9.57
CA PRO A 242 0.22 18.28 8.70
C PRO A 242 0.37 17.72 7.30
N VAL A 243 -0.72 17.41 6.61
CA VAL A 243 -0.69 16.88 5.24
C VAL A 243 0.07 17.80 4.28
N SER A 244 0.11 19.11 4.56
CA SER A 244 0.91 20.08 3.81
C SER A 244 2.43 19.87 3.88
N THR A 245 2.92 19.03 4.79
CA THR A 245 4.34 18.64 4.85
C THR A 245 4.68 17.52 3.87
N PHE A 246 3.68 16.78 3.38
CA PHE A 246 3.87 15.74 2.38
C PHE A 246 3.97 16.34 0.98
N HIS A 247 4.79 15.74 0.13
CA HIS A 247 5.12 16.25 -1.21
C HIS A 247 4.03 15.98 -2.26
N PHE A 248 2.79 16.40 -2.00
CA PHE A 248 1.72 16.39 -2.98
C PHE A 248 2.01 17.40 -4.10
N ARG A 249 1.71 17.02 -5.35
CA ARG A 249 1.68 17.92 -6.52
C ARG A 249 0.28 17.87 -7.15
N PRO A 250 -0.47 18.99 -7.20
CA PRO A 250 -0.21 20.25 -6.48
C PRO A 250 -0.18 20.05 -4.96
N LYS A 251 0.41 21.00 -4.22
CA LYS A 251 0.43 20.97 -2.75
C LYS A 251 -1.01 20.96 -2.21
N ARG A 252 -1.26 20.20 -1.14
CA ARG A 252 -2.58 20.07 -0.51
C ARG A 252 -2.45 20.27 1.00
N SER A 253 -3.49 20.79 1.64
CA SER A 253 -3.62 20.83 3.10
C SER A 253 -4.43 19.66 3.66
N THR A 254 -5.18 18.95 2.80
CA THR A 254 -5.88 17.71 3.14
C THR A 254 -5.64 16.64 2.08
N VAL A 255 -5.82 15.39 2.46
CA VAL A 255 -5.74 14.22 1.59
C VAL A 255 -7.06 13.47 1.66
N GLU A 256 -7.58 13.08 0.50
CA GLU A 256 -8.82 12.30 0.39
C GLU A 256 -8.49 10.82 0.14
N GLY A 257 -9.41 9.95 0.57
CA GLY A 257 -9.36 8.52 0.31
C GLY A 257 -8.09 7.84 0.81
N VAL A 258 -7.67 8.14 2.04
CA VAL A 258 -6.59 7.42 2.72
C VAL A 258 -6.98 5.95 2.86
N ARG A 259 -6.00 5.07 2.66
CA ARG A 259 -6.17 3.61 2.68
C ARG A 259 -5.19 2.93 3.64
N ALA A 260 -4.02 3.51 3.84
CA ALA A 260 -3.01 2.99 4.76
C ALA A 260 -1.98 4.06 5.11
N LEU A 261 -1.31 3.85 6.24
CA LEU A 261 -0.02 4.47 6.53
C LEU A 261 1.09 3.43 6.56
N GLN A 262 2.28 3.86 6.18
CA GLN A 262 3.51 3.09 6.30
C GLN A 262 4.54 3.88 7.09
N PHE A 263 5.26 3.17 7.95
CA PHE A 263 6.34 3.68 8.77
C PHE A 263 7.60 2.85 8.49
N SER A 264 8.61 3.50 7.96
CA SER A 264 9.77 2.82 7.40
C SER A 264 11.06 3.54 7.77
N PRO A 265 12.03 2.88 8.42
CA PRO A 265 13.35 3.49 8.54
C PRO A 265 13.99 3.66 7.15
N ASP A 266 14.84 4.66 7.01
CA ASP A 266 15.59 4.87 5.78
C ASP A 266 16.51 3.67 5.47
N ALA A 267 16.98 3.60 4.24
CA ALA A 267 17.91 2.55 3.83
C ALA A 267 19.34 2.79 4.36
N GLY A 268 20.15 1.73 4.35
CA GLY A 268 21.61 1.85 4.49
C GLY A 268 22.18 1.80 5.90
N PHE A 269 21.38 1.45 6.91
CA PHE A 269 21.91 1.20 8.25
C PHE A 269 22.61 -0.17 8.37
N GLN A 270 23.62 -0.23 9.24
CA GLN A 270 24.44 -1.43 9.50
C GLN A 270 23.95 -2.22 10.71
N GLU A 271 23.32 -1.56 11.68
CA GLU A 271 22.72 -2.18 12.87
C GLU A 271 21.20 -2.21 12.75
N PRO A 272 20.50 -3.19 13.38
CA PRO A 272 19.04 -3.24 13.35
C PRO A 272 18.41 -1.92 13.82
N ALA A 273 17.41 -1.46 13.06
CA ALA A 273 16.58 -0.33 13.47
C ALA A 273 15.41 -0.83 14.28
N ILE A 274 15.31 -0.38 15.54
CA ILE A 274 14.26 -0.80 16.46
C ILE A 274 13.53 0.44 16.94
N PHE A 275 12.24 0.51 16.68
CA PHE A 275 11.39 1.61 17.09
C PHE A 275 10.01 1.11 17.55
N ARG A 276 9.33 1.94 18.33
CA ARG A 276 7.94 1.73 18.74
C ARG A 276 7.06 2.81 18.15
N LEU A 277 5.83 2.43 17.81
CA LEU A 277 4.75 3.32 17.45
C LEU A 277 3.62 3.16 18.47
N ASP A 278 2.93 4.26 18.75
CA ASP A 278 1.75 4.27 19.58
C ASP A 278 0.80 5.41 19.20
N ASP A 279 -0.48 5.26 19.53
CA ASP A 279 -1.57 6.24 19.34
C ASP A 279 -1.58 6.94 17.98
N ILE A 280 -1.70 6.16 16.89
CA ILE A 280 -1.77 6.74 15.55
C ILE A 280 -3.17 7.28 15.31
N LEU A 281 -3.25 8.58 15.03
CA LEU A 281 -4.49 9.30 14.76
C LEU A 281 -4.37 10.09 13.45
N LEU A 282 -5.45 10.09 12.67
CA LEU A 282 -5.68 11.01 11.58
C LEU A 282 -6.84 11.92 11.92
N GLU A 283 -6.62 13.20 11.75
CA GLU A 283 -7.63 14.23 11.95
C GLU A 283 -8.16 14.69 10.59
N PRO A 284 -9.48 14.89 10.42
CA PRO A 284 -10.12 15.23 9.14
C PRO A 284 -9.85 16.67 8.66
#